data_AF-A0A6G3XS31-F1
#
_entry.id   AF-A0A6G3XS31-F1
#
_cell.length_a   1.000
_cell.length_b   1.000
_cell.length_c   1.000
_cell.angle_alpha   90.00
_cell.angle_beta   90.00
_cell.angle_gamma   90.00
#
_symmetry.space_group_name_H-M   'P 1'
#
loop_
_entity.id
_entity.type
_entity.pdbx_description
1 polymer ?
#
loop_
_entity_poly.entity_id
_entity_poly.type
_entity_poly.pdbx_seq_one_letter_code
_entity_poly.pdbx_strand_id
1 'polypeptide(L)'
;FAVARYDQRDAGESTRLPKRTARGNPFAALAAGRGAAYTAEDMADDAVAVMDALGWESAHLFGHSLGGVVAQRVALRHPGRVRTLTSSAALPSDVGGLGAF
;
A
#
# COMPACT_ATOMS: atom_id res chain seq x y z
N PHE A 1 -14.87 -3.23 -18.55
CA PHE A 1 -13.97 -3.89 -17.59
C PHE A 1 -14.59 -3.77 -16.20
N ALA A 2 -14.37 -4.75 -15.31
CA ALA A 2 -14.77 -4.66 -13.91
C ALA A 2 -13.73 -3.84 -13.12
N VAL A 3 -14.20 -3.05 -12.16
CA VAL A 3 -13.34 -2.19 -11.33
C VAL A 3 -13.70 -2.38 -9.87
N ALA A 4 -12.69 -2.59 -9.04
CA ALA A 4 -12.83 -2.60 -7.59
C ALA A 4 -11.94 -1.51 -6.99
N ARG A 5 -12.42 -0.91 -5.91
CA ARG A 5 -11.67 -0.04 -5.03
C ARG A 5 -11.91 -0.51 -3.61
N TYR A 6 -10.90 -0.41 -2.76
CA TYR A 6 -10.97 -0.81 -1.37
C TYR A 6 -10.31 0.26 -0.50
N ASP A 7 -10.73 0.33 0.76
CA ASP A 7 -10.13 1.23 1.73
C ASP A 7 -8.84 0.60 2.28
N GLN A 8 -7.78 1.39 2.40
CA GLN A 8 -6.54 0.94 3.04
C GLN A 8 -6.74 0.78 4.56
N ARG A 9 -5.86 0.01 5.22
CA ARG A 9 -5.82 -0.03 6.70
C ARG A 9 -5.80 1.37 7.29
N ASP A 10 -6.51 1.55 8.41
CA ASP A 10 -6.72 2.83 9.09
C ASP A 10 -7.46 3.92 8.28
N ALA A 11 -8.08 3.57 7.15
CA ALA A 11 -8.94 4.44 6.36
C ALA A 11 -10.35 3.85 6.17
N GLY A 12 -11.34 4.74 5.99
CA GLY A 12 -12.73 4.36 5.70
C GLY A 12 -13.31 3.30 6.65
N GLU A 13 -13.86 2.23 6.06
CA GLU A 13 -14.47 1.11 6.79
C GLU A 13 -13.52 -0.09 6.97
N SER A 14 -12.26 0.04 6.56
CA SER A 14 -11.24 -0.99 6.76
C SER A 14 -10.80 -1.07 8.23
N THR A 15 -10.11 -2.17 8.57
CA THR A 15 -9.64 -2.43 9.93
C THR A 15 -8.76 -1.28 10.43
N ARG A 16 -9.06 -0.82 11.65
CA ARG A 16 -8.29 0.22 12.35
C ARG A 16 -7.41 -0.42 13.42
N LEU A 17 -6.10 -0.22 13.32
CA LEU A 17 -5.13 -0.82 14.23
C LEU A 17 -4.81 0.16 15.36
N PRO A 18 -4.62 -0.32 16.60
CA PRO A 18 -4.28 0.54 17.72
C PRO A 18 -2.94 1.24 17.47
N LYS A 19 -2.93 2.58 17.54
CA LYS A 19 -1.74 3.39 17.35
C LYS A 19 -0.70 3.05 18.42
N ARG A 20 0.37 2.34 18.06
CA ARG A 20 1.59 2.24 18.89
C ARG A 20 2.33 3.58 18.84
N THR A 21 1.86 4.52 19.66
CA THR A 21 2.44 5.83 20.00
C THR A 21 3.50 6.39 19.04
N ALA A 22 3.06 7.17 18.06
CA ALA A 22 3.87 8.27 17.54
C ALA A 22 3.19 9.57 17.99
N ARG A 23 3.63 10.12 19.13
CA ARG A 23 3.37 11.53 19.44
C ARG A 23 4.28 12.35 18.53
N GLY A 24 3.72 13.11 17.57
CA GLY A 24 4.51 13.96 16.69
C GLY A 24 3.84 14.31 15.35
N ASN A 25 4.54 15.11 14.53
CA ASN A 25 4.12 15.55 13.20
C ASN A 25 3.87 14.33 12.27
N PRO A 26 2.72 14.24 11.58
CA PRO A 26 2.39 13.14 10.66
C PRO A 26 3.42 12.96 9.53
N PHE A 27 4.07 14.02 9.08
CA PHE A 27 5.15 13.93 8.08
C PHE A 27 6.45 13.38 8.67
N ALA A 28 6.76 13.72 9.93
CA ALA A 28 7.92 13.17 10.62
C ALA A 28 7.74 11.68 10.95
N ALA A 29 6.50 11.25 11.23
CA ALA A 29 6.18 9.84 11.45
C ALA A 29 6.42 8.98 10.20
N LEU A 30 6.25 9.56 9.00
CA LEU A 30 6.57 8.90 7.72
C LEU A 30 8.08 8.66 7.56
N ALA A 31 8.92 9.54 8.10
CA ALA A 31 10.38 9.43 8.05
C ALA A 31 10.98 8.60 9.21
N ALA A 32 10.30 8.51 10.35
CA ALA A 32 10.92 8.08 11.62
C ALA A 32 11.08 6.57 11.81
N GLY A 33 10.58 5.70 10.92
CA GLY A 33 10.94 4.27 10.89
C GLY A 33 10.81 3.51 12.23
N ARG A 34 9.91 3.88 13.13
CA ARG A 34 9.77 3.25 14.46
C ARG A 34 8.31 2.88 14.75
N GLY A 35 8.05 1.56 14.87
CA GLY A 35 6.87 1.01 15.56
C GLY A 35 5.54 1.01 14.79
N ALA A 36 5.56 0.99 13.45
CA ALA A 36 4.32 0.88 12.67
C ALA A 36 3.59 -0.44 12.99
N ALA A 37 2.27 -0.38 13.15
CA ALA A 37 1.44 -1.55 13.44
C ALA A 37 1.34 -2.54 12.26
N TYR A 38 1.74 -2.08 11.07
CA TYR A 38 1.78 -2.82 9.82
C TYR A 38 2.80 -2.16 8.87
N THR A 39 3.21 -2.90 7.86
CA THR A 39 4.20 -2.52 6.85
C THR A 39 3.52 -2.22 5.52
N ALA A 40 4.26 -1.64 4.56
CA ALA A 40 3.79 -1.53 3.18
C ALA A 40 3.50 -2.91 2.55
N GLU A 41 4.16 -3.96 3.04
CA GLU A 41 4.00 -5.31 2.51
C GLU A 41 2.70 -5.94 2.99
N ASP A 42 2.28 -5.63 4.22
CA ASP A 42 0.94 -5.98 4.70
C ASP A 42 -0.15 -5.34 3.84
N MET A 43 0.03 -4.08 3.42
CA MET A 43 -0.92 -3.39 2.52
C MET A 43 -0.92 -3.98 1.10
N ALA A 44 0.23 -4.46 0.62
CA ALA A 44 0.31 -5.16 -0.65
C ALA A 44 -0.44 -6.50 -0.58
N ASP A 45 -0.28 -7.23 0.52
CA ASP A 45 -0.96 -8.52 0.72
C ASP A 45 -2.49 -8.32 0.90
N ASP A 46 -2.94 -7.21 1.48
CA ASP A 46 -4.38 -6.84 1.51
C ASP A 46 -4.96 -6.67 0.10
N ALA A 47 -4.21 -6.05 -0.81
CA ALA A 47 -4.66 -5.89 -2.20
C ALA A 47 -4.89 -7.25 -2.87
N VAL A 48 -4.02 -8.23 -2.60
CA VAL A 48 -4.15 -9.59 -3.09
C VAL A 48 -5.32 -10.31 -2.45
N ALA A 49 -5.52 -10.14 -1.14
CA ALA A 49 -6.68 -10.70 -0.44
C ALA A 49 -8.01 -10.17 -0.98
N VAL A 50 -8.09 -8.88 -1.35
CA VAL A 50 -9.25 -8.30 -2.04
C VAL A 50 -9.47 -8.95 -3.41
N MET A 51 -8.41 -9.17 -4.18
CA MET A 51 -8.52 -9.89 -5.46
C MET A 51 -9.03 -11.33 -5.25
N ASP A 52 -8.53 -12.05 -4.26
CA ASP A 52 -8.98 -13.40 -3.92
C ASP A 52 -10.47 -13.42 -3.54
N ALA A 53 -10.91 -12.48 -2.69
CA ALA A 53 -12.31 -12.36 -2.27
C ALA A 53 -13.26 -12.05 -3.46
N LEU A 54 -12.76 -11.36 -4.48
CA LEU A 54 -13.49 -11.08 -5.72
C LEU A 54 -13.39 -12.21 -6.76
N GLY A 55 -12.61 -13.26 -6.49
CA GLY A 55 -12.34 -14.35 -7.43
C GLY A 55 -11.45 -13.94 -8.61
N TRP A 56 -10.62 -12.91 -8.45
CA TRP A 56 -9.75 -12.38 -9.51
C TRP A 56 -8.36 -12.98 -9.41
N GLU A 57 -8.01 -13.83 -10.37
CA GLU A 57 -6.67 -14.42 -10.48
C GLU A 57 -5.59 -13.35 -10.76
N SER A 58 -5.91 -12.33 -11.58
CA SER A 58 -4.98 -11.23 -11.87
C SER A 58 -5.74 -9.97 -12.30
N ALA A 59 -5.14 -8.79 -12.12
CA ALA A 59 -5.76 -7.51 -12.43
C ALA A 59 -4.78 -6.49 -13.03
N HIS A 60 -5.33 -5.46 -13.67
CA HIS A 60 -4.60 -4.23 -13.99
C HIS A 60 -4.63 -3.33 -12.75
N LEU A 61 -3.47 -2.95 -12.23
CA LEU A 61 -3.37 -2.14 -11.02
C LEU A 61 -3.12 -0.67 -11.36
N PHE A 62 -3.88 0.20 -10.70
CA PHE A 62 -3.66 1.64 -10.68
C PHE A 62 -3.47 2.11 -9.25
N GLY A 63 -2.45 2.94 -9.03
CA GLY A 63 -2.16 3.52 -7.73
C GLY A 63 -1.70 4.96 -7.83
N HIS A 64 -2.27 5.83 -6.99
CA HIS A 64 -1.86 7.23 -6.86
C HIS A 64 -1.24 7.49 -5.48
N SER A 65 -0.10 8.19 -5.43
CA SER A 65 0.62 8.51 -4.20
C SER A 65 0.94 7.24 -3.37
N LEU A 66 0.47 7.13 -2.14
CA LEU A 66 0.62 5.90 -1.33
C LEU A 66 0.10 4.65 -2.08
N GLY A 67 -1.02 4.78 -2.79
CA GLY A 67 -1.56 3.68 -3.60
C GLY A 67 -0.60 3.24 -4.71
N GLY A 68 0.21 4.16 -5.25
CA GLY A 68 1.25 3.85 -6.23
C GLY A 68 2.40 3.04 -5.61
N VAL A 69 2.82 3.38 -4.39
CA VAL A 69 3.80 2.60 -3.63
C VAL A 69 3.28 1.19 -3.36
N VAL A 70 2.03 1.05 -2.91
CA VAL A 70 1.41 -0.26 -2.67
C VAL A 70 1.32 -1.07 -3.95
N ALA A 71 0.86 -0.47 -5.06
CA ALA A 71 0.73 -1.18 -6.34
C ALA A 71 2.09 -1.66 -6.88
N GLN A 72 3.17 -0.88 -6.69
CA GLN A 72 4.54 -1.33 -7.00
C GLN A 72 4.95 -2.52 -6.12
N ARG A 73 4.67 -2.48 -4.81
CA ARG A 73 4.97 -3.60 -3.90
C ARG A 73 4.20 -4.87 -4.26
N VAL A 74 2.95 -4.77 -4.69
CA VAL A 74 2.18 -5.92 -5.21
C VAL A 74 2.85 -6.50 -6.46
N ALA A 75 3.26 -5.66 -7.41
CA ALA A 75 3.93 -6.13 -8.63
C ALA A 75 5.27 -6.84 -8.35
N LEU A 76 6.02 -6.39 -7.33
CA LEU A 76 7.28 -7.00 -6.92
C LEU A 76 7.08 -8.32 -6.16
N ARG A 77 6.12 -8.39 -5.23
CA ARG A 77 5.87 -9.55 -4.38
C ARG A 77 5.03 -10.63 -5.07
N HIS A 78 4.06 -10.22 -5.88
CA HIS A 78 3.04 -11.07 -6.49
C HIS A 78 2.96 -10.82 -8.00
N PRO A 79 4.06 -10.97 -8.77
CA PRO A 79 4.10 -10.58 -10.19
C PRO A 79 3.05 -11.30 -11.04
N GLY A 80 2.72 -12.55 -10.73
CA GLY A 80 1.67 -13.31 -11.43
C GLY A 80 0.25 -12.76 -11.25
N ARG A 81 0.02 -11.88 -10.26
CA ARG A 81 -1.28 -11.26 -9.97
C ARG A 81 -1.47 -9.93 -10.72
N VAL A 82 -0.44 -9.42 -11.39
CA VAL A 82 -0.46 -8.07 -12.01
C VAL A 82 -0.30 -8.16 -13.53
N ARG A 83 -1.35 -7.76 -14.27
CA ARG A 83 -1.34 -7.72 -15.74
C ARG A 83 -0.63 -6.48 -16.28
N THR A 84 -0.93 -5.33 -15.68
CA THR A 84 -0.23 -4.06 -15.92
C THR A 84 -0.23 -3.24 -14.64
N LEU A 85 0.73 -2.32 -14.52
CA LEU A 85 0.83 -1.38 -13.41
C LEU A 85 0.83 0.06 -13.94
N THR A 86 -0.01 0.91 -13.37
CA THR A 86 0.04 2.36 -13.54
C THR A 86 0.26 3.02 -12.18
N SER A 87 1.43 3.64 -12.01
CA SER A 87 1.81 4.35 -10.78
C SER A 87 1.84 5.86 -11.06
N SER A 88 1.14 6.64 -10.25
CA SER A 88 0.99 8.10 -10.43
C SER A 88 1.37 8.85 -9.15
N ALA A 89 2.17 9.91 -9.27
CA ALA A 89 2.59 10.78 -8.16
C ALA A 89 3.12 10.02 -6.92
N ALA A 90 3.83 8.92 -7.16
CA ALA A 90 4.38 8.04 -6.14
C ALA A 90 5.89 7.95 -6.29
N LEU A 91 6.59 7.82 -5.17
CA LEU A 91 8.01 7.51 -5.17
C LEU A 91 8.23 6.04 -5.52
N PRO A 92 9.43 5.65 -6.00
CA PRO A 92 9.79 4.25 -6.09
C PRO A 92 9.68 3.59 -4.71
N SER A 93 9.04 2.42 -4.67
CA SER A 93 8.67 1.79 -3.42
C SER A 93 9.87 1.33 -2.59
N ASP A 94 11.04 1.19 -3.21
CA ASP A 94 12.33 0.77 -2.65
C ASP A 94 13.28 1.92 -2.29
N VAL A 95 12.83 3.19 -2.36
CA VAL A 95 13.63 4.32 -1.89
C VAL A 95 13.86 4.19 -0.38
N GLY A 96 15.09 3.80 0.01
CA GLY A 96 15.53 3.63 1.40
C GLY A 96 15.75 4.93 2.18
N GLY A 97 15.18 6.06 1.76
CA GLY A 97 15.52 7.37 2.33
C GLY A 97 14.48 8.45 2.07
N LEU A 98 13.39 8.43 2.83
CA LEU A 98 12.64 9.65 3.18
C LEU A 98 13.11 10.25 4.51
N GLY A 99 14.28 9.81 5.01
CA GLY A 99 15.02 10.41 6.12
C GLY A 99 16.08 11.42 5.68
N ALA A 100 15.94 12.04 4.50
CA ALA A 100 16.86 13.05 3.99
C ALA A 100 16.11 14.28 3.46
N PHE A 101 15.29 14.88 4.34
CA PHE A 101 15.12 16.33 4.49
C PHE A 101 14.92 16.62 5.98
#